data_AF-A0A354J1C1-F1
#
_entry.id   AF-A0A354J1C1-F1
#
_cell.length_a   1.000
_cell.length_b   1.000
_cell.length_c   1.000
_cell.angle_alpha   90.00
_cell.angle_beta   90.00
_cell.angle_gamma   90.00
#
_symmetry.space_group_name_H-M   'P 1'
#
loop_
_entity.id
_entity.type
_entity.pdbx_description
1 polymer ?
#
loop_
_entity_poly.entity_id
_entity_poly.type
_entity_poly.pdbx_seq_one_letter_code
_entity_poly.pdbx_strand_id
1 'polypeptide(L)' 'PSHAEAQLVVCHAGTIRLLRALHTGLPLEAAALEAARTPHRIGYGEILALGG' A
#
# COMPACT_ATOMS: atom_id res chain seq x y z
N PRO A 1 26.73 10.13 -4.67
CA PRO A 1 25.30 10.27 -4.31
C PRO A 1 24.62 8.89 -4.30
N SER A 2 24.27 8.36 -3.13
CA SER A 2 23.47 7.15 -3.04
C SER A 2 22.06 7.47 -3.53
N HIS A 3 21.71 7.03 -4.73
CA HIS A 3 20.32 7.02 -5.14
C HIS A 3 19.58 6.13 -4.13
N ALA A 4 18.67 6.70 -3.34
CA ALA A 4 17.77 5.89 -2.54
C ALA A 4 17.04 4.96 -3.51
N GLU A 5 17.27 3.66 -3.39
CA GLU A 5 16.74 2.67 -4.32
C GLU A 5 15.23 2.59 -4.12
N ALA A 6 14.49 3.30 -4.98
CA ALA A 6 13.04 3.26 -4.97
C ALA A 6 12.56 1.99 -5.67
N GLN A 7 11.76 1.19 -4.96
CA GLN A 7 11.15 -0.02 -5.49
C GLN A 7 9.74 0.30 -6.01
N LEU A 8 9.40 -0.22 -7.19
CA LEU A 8 8.06 -0.10 -7.78
C LEU A 8 7.36 -1.47 -7.75
N VAL A 9 6.13 -1.50 -7.23
CA VAL A 9 5.28 -2.69 -7.23
C VAL A 9 4.03 -2.39 -8.05
N VAL A 10 3.84 -3.10 -9.17
CA VAL A 10 2.61 -3.06 -9.97
C VAL A 10 1.68 -4.16 -9.48
N CYS A 11 0.52 -3.80 -8.96
CA CYS A 11 -0.41 -4.74 -8.35
C CYS A 11 -1.85 -4.21 -8.41
N HIS A 12 -2.78 -4.98 -7.84
CA HIS A 12 -4.18 -4.60 -7.76
C HIS A 12 -4.44 -3.68 -6.56
N ALA A 13 -5.55 -2.94 -6.62
CA ALA A 13 -5.97 -2.05 -5.54
C ALA A 13 -6.04 -2.74 -4.16
N GLY A 14 -6.39 -4.03 -4.10
CA GLY A 14 -6.36 -4.81 -2.86
C GLY A 14 -4.96 -4.89 -2.23
N THR A 15 -3.93 -5.17 -3.04
CA THR A 15 -2.53 -5.23 -2.58
C THR A 15 -2.02 -3.86 -2.16
N ILE A 16 -2.33 -2.80 -2.92
CA ILE A 16 -1.93 -1.43 -2.56
C ILE A 16 -2.45 -1.06 -1.17
N ARG A 17 -3.71 -1.40 -0.86
CA ARG A 17 -4.32 -1.12 0.44
C ARG A 17 -3.68 -1.92 1.57
N LEU A 18 -3.40 -3.20 1.33
CA LEU A 18 -2.73 -4.05 2.31
C LEU A 18 -1.34 -3.53 2.62
N LEU A 19 -0.54 -3.22 1.59
CA LEU A 19 0.80 -2.65 1.76
C LEU A 19 0.76 -1.31 2.49
N ARG A 20 -0.21 -0.45 2.16
CA ARG A 20 -0.42 0.82 2.88
C ARG A 20 -0.75 0.62 4.35
N ALA A 21 -1.62 -0.33 4.69
CA ALA A 21 -1.98 -0.63 6.08
C ALA A 21 -0.83 -1.28 6.85
N LEU A 22 -0.05 -2.16 6.21
CA LEU A 22 1.17 -2.72 6.79
C LEU A 22 2.22 -1.63 7.04
N HIS A 23 2.34 -0.65 6.14
CA HIS A 23 3.27 0.48 6.27
C HIS A 23 2.98 1.36 7.49
N THR A 24 1.76 1.34 8.04
CA THR A 24 1.46 2.05 9.30
C THR A 24 1.89 1.27 10.56
N GLY A 25 2.57 0.12 10.40
CA GLY A 25 3.04 -0.72 11.50
C GLY A 25 1.96 -1.62 12.13
N LEU A 26 0.81 -1.79 11.46
CA LEU A 26 -0.23 -2.70 11.95
C LEU A 26 0.24 -4.17 11.83
N PRO A 27 -0.15 -5.03 12.78
CA PRO A 27 0.03 -6.47 12.62
C PRO A 27 -0.77 -6.97 11.42
N LEU A 28 -0.33 -8.06 10.81
CA LEU A 28 -0.86 -8.56 9.53
C LEU A 28 -2.38 -8.69 9.51
N GLU A 29 -2.97 -9.28 10.55
CA GLU A 29 -4.43 -9.48 10.63
C GLU A 29 -5.19 -8.14 10.68
N ALA A 30 -4.71 -7.18 11.49
CA ALA A 30 -5.31 -5.86 11.57
C ALA A 30 -5.15 -5.07 10.26
N ALA A 31 -4.00 -5.20 9.60
CA ALA A 31 -3.75 -4.58 8.29
C ALA A 31 -4.66 -5.18 7.21
N ALA A 32 -4.84 -6.50 7.19
CA ALA A 32 -5.75 -7.18 6.26
C ALA A 32 -7.19 -6.72 6.48
N LEU A 33 -7.61 -6.62 7.74
CA LEU A 33 -8.94 -6.15 8.09
C LEU A 33 -9.14 -4.68 7.69
N GLU A 34 -8.19 -3.78 7.99
CA GLU A 34 -8.23 -2.38 7.55
C GLU A 34 -8.29 -2.27 6.02
N ALA A 35 -7.46 -3.06 5.32
CA ALA A 35 -7.45 -3.13 3.86
C ALA A 35 -8.68 -3.80 3.25
N ALA A 36 -9.60 -4.36 4.02
CA ALA A 36 -10.84 -4.96 3.53
C ALA A 36 -12.10 -4.15 3.91
N ARG A 37 -12.05 -3.39 5.01
CA ARG A 37 -13.22 -2.76 5.67
C ARG A 37 -14.02 -1.78 4.80
N THR A 38 -13.40 -1.11 3.83
CA THR A 38 -14.06 -0.08 3.02
C THR A 38 -13.86 -0.30 1.51
N PRO A 39 -14.79 0.07 0.62
CA PRO A 39 -14.50 0.11 -0.80
C PRO A 39 -13.40 1.14 -1.10
N HIS A 40 -12.43 0.79 -1.95
CA HIS A 40 -11.36 1.71 -2.32
C HIS A 40 -11.81 2.71 -3.39
N ARG A 41 -11.05 3.80 -3.53
CA ARG A 41 -11.22 4.81 -4.59
C ARG A 41 -9.99 4.98 -5.48
N ILE A 42 -9.06 4.04 -5.39
CA ILE A 42 -7.84 4.02 -6.21
C ILE A 42 -8.22 3.93 -7.70
N GLY A 43 -7.77 4.90 -8.48
CA GLY A 43 -7.99 4.98 -9.92
C GLY A 43 -7.10 4.03 -10.73
N TYR A 44 -7.45 3.82 -12.00
CA TYR A 44 -6.63 3.02 -12.91
C TYR A 44 -5.30 3.74 -13.20
N GLY A 45 -4.18 3.05 -12.98
CA GLY A 45 -2.84 3.63 -13.14
C GLY A 45 -2.42 4.60 -12.04
N GLU A 46 -3.20 4.73 -10.96
CA GLU A 46 -2.83 5.56 -9.82
C GLU A 46 -1.57 5.01 -9.13
N ILE A 47 -0.65 5.91 -8.79
CA ILE A 47 0.60 5.59 -8.08
C ILE A 47 0.47 6.07 -6.63
N LEU A 48 0.71 5.15 -5.69
CA LEU A 48 0.82 5.47 -4.27
C LEU A 48 2.28 5.35 -3.83
N ALA A 49 2.84 6.42 -3.29
CA ALA A 49 4.15 6.39 -2.63
C ALA A 49 3.97 6.04 -1.15
N LEU A 50 4.70 5.02 -0.68
CA LEU A 50 4.82 4.68 0.73
C LEU A 50 6.08 5.37 1.27
N GLY A 51 5.93 6.56 1.85
CA GLY A 51 7.01 7.35 2.45
C GLY A 51 7.04 7.25 3.98
N GLY A 52 8.13 7.69 4.59
CA GLY A 52 8.20 7.95 6.04
C GLY A 52 7.56 9.28 6.41
#